data_AF-A0A8B9S5N1-F1
#
_entry.id   AF-A0A8B9S5N1-F1
#
_cell.length_a   1.000
_cell.length_b   1.000
_cell.length_c   1.000
_cell.angle_alpha   90.00
_cell.angle_beta   90.00
_cell.angle_gamma   90.00
#
_symmetry.space_group_name_H-M   'P 1'
#
loop_
_entity.id
_entity.type
_entity.pdbx_description
1 polymer ?
#
loop_
_entity_poly.entity_id
_entity_poly.type
_entity_poly.pdbx_seq_one_letter_code
_entity_poly.pdbx_strand_id
1 'polypeptide(L)'
;MGNEQLQEKLDALQCHFTWDLGVIGHVEPAPVLQKLAVEIKHTPHQNQVALLGLQAYLYQQKGQKREALQSLEEAEEHLKQDESDAFSARSLVIYGNYAWIHYLQDSYTEAERYLDRIQELYPTPWDAVMIQYIQAQKGWSLLSIRARNGERARECFELALMLEPGNKHFQAGLGLALYASWIYFWYPDFAKKAIIQLERTVLEQPDNYRAKVFLARLLESLDEERSIGLIEESAEKSSDPEVLKGVALFWLPRLAERSIEILQRALQLDPCYHPLYQALAKCYKKQWLNAEKENKEKMLEAGIKVLEEVLQKCPDLDLVLVKLQLAELYGARDPSQEEQIYKELQKREDTLSLRYRQALCLYWGKFLLYKKNARVAAIAKFKDGYRIPLLTGERKECMQKLKQLSWPCQNSEGNAIYRFIQEADHQGPAEVARIDVD
;
A
#
# COMPACT_ATOMS: atom_id res chain seq x y z
N MET A 1 23.69 5.39 -31.14
CA MET A 1 24.55 4.72 -30.15
C MET A 1 24.32 3.21 -30.25
N GLY A 2 25.23 2.35 -29.77
CA GLY A 2 24.90 0.91 -29.68
C GLY A 2 23.88 0.64 -28.56
N ASN A 3 23.01 -0.37 -28.68
CA ASN A 3 21.98 -0.64 -27.67
C ASN A 3 22.56 -0.86 -26.25
N GLU A 4 23.70 -1.55 -26.15
CA GLU A 4 24.39 -1.76 -24.85
C GLU A 4 24.90 -0.45 -24.25
N GLN A 5 25.46 0.45 -25.06
CA GLN A 5 25.91 1.77 -24.61
C GLN A 5 24.74 2.67 -24.22
N LEU A 6 23.61 2.55 -24.91
CA LEU A 6 22.39 3.28 -24.57
C LEU A 6 21.84 2.82 -23.23
N GLN A 7 21.81 1.50 -22.99
CA GLN A 7 21.40 0.93 -21.70
C GLN A 7 22.30 1.38 -20.56
N GLU A 8 23.62 1.38 -20.73
CA GLU A 8 24.57 1.83 -19.71
C GLU A 8 24.30 3.29 -19.29
N LYS A 9 23.99 4.17 -20.25
CA LYS A 9 23.60 5.55 -19.95
C LYS A 9 22.26 5.64 -19.21
N LEU A 10 21.30 4.80 -19.56
CA LEU A 10 19.99 4.75 -18.90
C LEU A 10 20.11 4.23 -17.46
N ASP A 11 20.95 3.23 -17.21
CA ASP A 11 21.23 2.67 -15.89
C ASP A 11 21.87 3.69 -14.94
N ALA A 12 22.59 4.68 -15.48
CA ALA A 12 23.20 5.77 -14.71
C ALA A 12 22.21 6.89 -14.30
N LEU A 13 21.00 6.93 -14.87
CA LEU A 13 20.01 7.97 -14.56
C LEU A 13 19.49 7.86 -13.13
N GLN A 14 19.01 8.97 -12.57
CA GLN A 14 18.26 8.98 -11.31
C GLN A 14 16.76 9.10 -11.60
N CYS A 15 16.08 7.96 -11.71
CA CYS A 15 14.64 7.90 -12.00
C CYS A 15 13.99 6.62 -11.43
N HIS A 16 12.68 6.45 -11.61
CA HIS A 16 11.94 5.32 -11.01
C HIS A 16 12.42 3.95 -11.49
N PHE A 17 12.98 3.87 -12.70
CA PHE A 17 13.53 2.64 -13.27
C PHE A 17 14.86 2.20 -12.63
N THR A 18 15.63 3.12 -12.08
CA THR A 18 16.97 2.85 -11.51
C THR A 18 17.00 2.90 -9.98
N TRP A 19 15.93 3.35 -9.33
CA TRP A 19 15.87 3.50 -7.87
C TRP A 19 15.63 2.20 -7.07
N ASP A 20 15.47 1.07 -7.74
CA ASP A 20 15.11 -0.22 -7.13
C ASP A 20 14.02 -0.06 -6.06
N LEU A 21 12.82 0.30 -6.50
CA LEU A 21 11.71 0.64 -5.61
C LEU A 21 11.09 -0.59 -4.91
N GLY A 22 11.65 -1.79 -5.14
CA GLY A 22 11.17 -3.04 -4.56
C GLY A 22 9.78 -3.43 -5.07
N VAL A 23 9.42 -3.08 -6.30
CA VAL A 23 8.12 -3.43 -6.91
C VAL A 23 8.18 -4.81 -7.56
N ILE A 24 9.27 -5.10 -8.28
CA ILE A 24 9.45 -6.32 -9.07
C ILE A 24 9.34 -7.56 -8.18
N GLY A 25 8.51 -8.53 -8.57
CA GLY A 25 8.36 -9.83 -7.92
C GLY A 25 7.70 -9.83 -6.53
N HIS A 26 7.53 -8.66 -5.90
CA HIS A 26 7.11 -8.55 -4.50
C HIS A 26 5.87 -7.70 -4.28
N VAL A 27 5.44 -6.93 -5.29
CA VAL A 27 4.31 -6.01 -5.24
C VAL A 27 3.45 -6.17 -6.48
N GLU A 28 2.13 -6.22 -6.30
CA GLU A 28 1.21 -6.08 -7.42
C GLU A 28 1.01 -4.60 -7.73
N PRO A 29 1.26 -4.15 -8.97
CA PRO A 29 1.12 -2.73 -9.32
C PRO A 29 -0.31 -2.20 -9.23
N ALA A 30 -1.32 -3.02 -9.53
CA ALA A 30 -2.71 -2.55 -9.64
C ALA A 30 -3.29 -1.97 -8.32
N PRO A 31 -3.15 -2.62 -7.14
CA PRO A 31 -3.56 -2.01 -5.88
C PRO A 31 -2.80 -0.72 -5.53
N VAL A 32 -1.53 -0.62 -5.94
CA VAL A 32 -0.72 0.59 -5.71
C VAL A 32 -1.22 1.73 -6.59
N LEU A 33 -1.48 1.47 -7.87
CA LEU A 33 -2.04 2.46 -8.82
C LEU A 33 -3.40 3.02 -8.35
N GLN A 34 -4.28 2.19 -7.79
CA GLN A 34 -5.56 2.64 -7.24
C GLN A 34 -5.38 3.61 -6.07
N LYS A 35 -4.46 3.28 -5.13
CA LYS A 35 -4.12 4.19 -4.03
C LYS A 35 -3.47 5.46 -4.54
N LEU A 36 -2.57 5.35 -5.52
CA LEU A 36 -1.82 6.45 -6.07
C LEU A 36 -2.72 7.48 -6.77
N ALA A 37 -3.79 7.04 -7.46
CA ALA A 37 -4.76 7.95 -8.07
C ALA A 37 -5.43 8.88 -7.04
N VAL A 38 -5.82 8.33 -5.89
CA VAL A 38 -6.35 9.14 -4.77
C VAL A 38 -5.24 10.01 -4.17
N GLU A 39 -4.03 9.48 -4.02
CA GLU A 39 -2.90 10.26 -3.52
C GLU A 39 -2.60 11.47 -4.40
N ILE A 40 -2.51 11.32 -5.72
CA ILE A 40 -2.25 12.42 -6.65
C ILE A 40 -3.30 13.53 -6.48
N LYS A 41 -4.59 13.18 -6.43
CA LYS A 41 -5.69 14.14 -6.29
C LYS A 41 -5.66 14.94 -4.98
N HIS A 42 -5.18 14.35 -3.89
CA HIS A 42 -5.24 14.94 -2.55
C HIS A 42 -3.87 15.37 -2.00
N THR A 43 -2.79 15.23 -2.78
CA THR A 43 -1.44 15.64 -2.39
C THR A 43 -1.14 17.05 -2.91
N PRO A 44 -0.41 17.90 -2.16
CA PRO A 44 0.02 19.21 -2.64
C PRO A 44 0.78 19.14 -3.97
N HIS A 45 0.58 20.14 -4.83
CA HIS A 45 1.12 20.23 -6.19
C HIS A 45 2.60 19.84 -6.30
N GLN A 46 3.44 20.34 -5.39
CA GLN A 46 4.89 20.14 -5.40
C GLN A 46 5.33 18.67 -5.29
N ASN A 47 4.47 17.81 -4.75
CA ASN A 47 4.75 16.39 -4.58
C ASN A 47 4.04 15.52 -5.65
N GLN A 48 3.12 16.09 -6.45
CA GLN A 48 2.37 15.34 -7.47
C GLN A 48 3.27 14.79 -8.57
N VAL A 49 4.32 15.52 -8.97
CA VAL A 49 5.26 15.07 -10.00
C VAL A 49 5.94 13.73 -9.63
N ALA A 50 6.31 13.55 -8.36
CA ALA A 50 6.90 12.30 -7.88
C ALA A 50 5.93 11.12 -8.06
N LEU A 51 4.66 11.37 -7.73
CA LEU A 51 3.59 10.38 -7.77
C LEU A 51 3.20 10.04 -9.22
N LEU A 52 3.14 11.02 -10.11
CA LEU A 52 2.87 10.81 -11.53
C LEU A 52 4.02 10.05 -12.22
N GLY A 53 5.28 10.38 -11.90
CA GLY A 53 6.43 9.59 -12.35
C GLY A 53 6.38 8.14 -11.88
N LEU A 54 5.98 7.92 -10.61
CA LEU A 54 5.77 6.57 -10.08
C LEU A 54 4.61 5.85 -10.79
N GLN A 55 3.52 6.57 -11.07
CA GLN A 55 2.36 6.03 -11.78
C GLN A 55 2.76 5.54 -13.17
N ALA A 56 3.55 6.32 -13.91
CA ALA A 56 4.10 5.95 -15.21
C ALA A 56 4.94 4.66 -15.12
N TYR A 57 5.86 4.60 -14.15
CA TYR A 57 6.66 3.39 -13.90
C TYR A 57 5.77 2.17 -13.65
N LEU A 58 4.74 2.29 -12.81
CA LEU A 58 3.84 1.18 -12.48
C LEU A 58 2.97 0.75 -13.68
N TYR A 59 2.51 1.68 -14.51
CA TYR A 59 1.82 1.34 -15.76
C TYR A 59 2.74 0.62 -16.75
N GLN A 60 4.00 1.06 -16.87
CA GLN A 60 4.99 0.38 -17.70
C GLN A 60 5.26 -1.05 -17.20
N GLN A 61 5.34 -1.28 -15.88
CA GLN A 61 5.46 -2.64 -15.30
C GLN A 61 4.27 -3.54 -15.63
N LYS A 62 3.09 -2.97 -15.91
CA LYS A 62 1.89 -3.69 -16.35
C LYS A 62 1.81 -3.84 -17.88
N GLY A 63 2.76 -3.30 -18.64
CA GLY A 63 2.69 -3.23 -20.11
C GLY A 63 1.67 -2.22 -20.64
N GLN A 64 1.13 -1.33 -19.78
CA GLN A 64 0.16 -0.29 -20.14
C GLN A 64 0.89 0.96 -20.64
N LYS A 65 1.45 0.86 -21.84
CA LYS A 65 2.37 1.84 -22.43
C LYS A 65 1.76 3.23 -22.59
N ARG A 66 0.52 3.30 -23.08
CA ARG A 66 -0.17 4.57 -23.36
C ARG A 66 -0.45 5.33 -22.07
N GLU A 67 -0.93 4.61 -21.06
CA GLU A 67 -1.21 5.15 -19.74
C GLU A 67 0.07 5.60 -19.04
N ALA A 68 1.18 4.89 -19.25
CA ALA A 68 2.48 5.29 -18.72
C ALA A 68 2.95 6.64 -19.29
N LEU A 69 2.86 6.83 -20.62
CA LEU A 69 3.22 8.10 -21.26
C LEU A 69 2.26 9.23 -20.87
N GLN A 70 0.95 8.96 -20.80
CA GLN A 70 -0.04 9.95 -20.35
C GLN A 70 0.27 10.45 -18.92
N SER A 71 0.64 9.56 -18.00
CA SER A 71 1.06 9.97 -16.65
C SER A 71 2.31 10.89 -16.67
N LEU A 72 3.24 10.69 -17.60
CA LEU A 72 4.39 11.57 -17.74
C LEU A 72 4.04 12.92 -18.40
N GLU A 73 3.09 12.92 -19.33
CA GLU A 73 2.56 14.17 -19.93
C GLU A 73 1.89 15.03 -18.87
N GLU A 74 1.03 14.44 -18.03
CA GLU A 74 0.43 15.10 -16.88
C GLU A 74 1.51 15.63 -15.92
N ALA A 75 2.58 14.86 -15.67
CA ALA A 75 3.71 15.31 -14.85
C ALA A 75 4.42 16.54 -15.46
N GLU A 76 4.60 16.59 -16.78
CA GLU A 76 5.18 17.77 -17.46
C GLU A 76 4.28 19.00 -17.38
N GLU A 77 2.95 18.85 -17.41
CA GLU A 77 2.03 19.96 -17.23
C GLU A 77 2.16 20.60 -15.84
N HIS A 78 2.33 19.78 -14.81
CA HIS A 78 2.61 20.25 -13.46
C HIS A 78 3.99 20.93 -13.35
N LEU A 79 4.99 20.43 -14.07
CA LEU A 79 6.31 21.05 -14.12
C LEU A 79 6.25 22.47 -14.70
N LYS A 80 5.51 22.71 -15.79
CA LYS A 80 5.43 24.03 -16.44
C LYS A 80 4.93 25.18 -15.54
N GLN A 81 4.40 24.86 -14.37
CA GLN A 81 3.89 25.83 -13.39
C GLN A 81 4.93 26.22 -12.31
N ASP A 82 6.14 25.67 -12.36
CA ASP A 82 7.20 25.87 -11.37
C ASP A 82 8.49 26.35 -12.06
N GLU A 83 9.05 27.50 -11.66
CA GLU A 83 10.28 28.08 -12.25
C GLU A 83 11.52 27.92 -11.33
N SER A 84 11.47 27.07 -10.29
CA SER A 84 12.52 26.97 -9.26
C SER A 84 13.59 25.88 -9.51
N ASP A 85 14.65 25.81 -8.69
CA ASP A 85 15.61 24.69 -8.77
C ASP A 85 14.95 23.31 -8.52
N ALA A 86 13.82 23.29 -7.81
CA ALA A 86 12.99 22.11 -7.66
C ALA A 86 12.39 21.65 -8.99
N PHE A 87 12.05 22.58 -9.90
CA PHE A 87 11.61 22.26 -11.26
C PHE A 87 12.69 21.50 -12.03
N SER A 88 13.94 21.95 -11.92
CA SER A 88 15.08 21.34 -12.60
C SER A 88 15.28 19.87 -12.22
N ALA A 89 15.30 19.59 -10.93
CA ALA A 89 15.48 18.22 -10.43
C ALA A 89 14.30 17.30 -10.76
N ARG A 90 13.06 17.81 -10.69
CA ARG A 90 11.86 17.02 -11.02
C ARG A 90 11.78 16.71 -12.52
N SER A 91 12.15 17.66 -13.38
CA SER A 91 12.21 17.46 -14.83
C SER A 91 13.21 16.37 -15.22
N LEU A 92 14.37 16.32 -14.57
CA LEU A 92 15.37 15.26 -14.78
C LEU A 92 14.79 13.86 -14.52
N VAL A 93 14.08 13.68 -13.40
CA VAL A 93 13.44 12.39 -13.06
C VAL A 93 12.41 11.99 -14.12
N ILE A 94 11.57 12.93 -14.56
CA ILE A 94 10.52 12.68 -15.56
C ILE A 94 11.10 12.37 -16.94
N TYR A 95 12.09 13.13 -17.41
CA TYR A 95 12.76 12.83 -18.68
C TYR A 95 13.53 11.51 -18.63
N GLY A 96 14.09 11.15 -17.47
CA GLY A 96 14.70 9.84 -17.29
C GLY A 96 13.69 8.70 -17.42
N ASN A 97 12.48 8.88 -16.89
CA ASN A 97 11.39 7.93 -17.09
C ASN A 97 10.96 7.83 -18.56
N TYR A 98 10.86 8.95 -19.28
CA TYR A 98 10.59 8.93 -20.73
C TYR A 98 11.65 8.13 -21.48
N ALA A 99 12.92 8.40 -21.22
CA ALA A 99 14.05 7.72 -21.88
C ALA A 99 13.97 6.20 -21.67
N TRP A 100 13.72 5.75 -20.44
CA TRP A 100 13.51 4.34 -20.11
C TRP A 100 12.29 3.73 -20.79
N ILE A 101 11.15 4.41 -20.78
CA ILE A 101 9.92 3.90 -21.41
C ILE A 101 10.13 3.75 -22.93
N HIS A 102 10.72 4.73 -23.59
CA HIS A 102 11.02 4.65 -25.02
C HIS A 102 12.03 3.54 -25.35
N TYR A 103 13.06 3.37 -24.52
CA TYR A 103 14.01 2.27 -24.66
C TYR A 103 13.33 0.90 -24.56
N LEU A 104 12.49 0.69 -23.54
CA LEU A 104 11.71 -0.55 -23.35
C LEU A 104 10.65 -0.78 -24.45
N GLN A 105 10.45 0.18 -25.33
CA GLN A 105 9.54 0.13 -26.47
C GLN A 105 10.27 0.05 -27.81
N ASP A 106 11.58 -0.20 -27.81
CA ASP A 106 12.44 -0.23 -29.00
C ASP A 106 12.45 1.11 -29.78
N SER A 107 12.00 2.19 -29.15
CA SER A 107 12.01 3.56 -29.69
C SER A 107 13.32 4.25 -29.33
N TYR A 108 14.45 3.65 -29.73
CA TYR A 108 15.78 4.05 -29.28
C TYR A 108 16.15 5.50 -29.65
N THR A 109 15.66 6.00 -30.78
CA THR A 109 15.88 7.41 -31.19
C THR A 109 15.23 8.41 -30.24
N GLU A 110 14.03 8.10 -29.74
CA GLU A 110 13.37 8.95 -28.74
C GLU A 110 14.05 8.82 -27.38
N ALA A 111 14.50 7.62 -27.02
CA ALA A 111 15.29 7.43 -25.80
C ALA A 111 16.58 8.28 -25.81
N GLU A 112 17.32 8.26 -26.93
CA GLU A 112 18.50 9.12 -27.13
C GLU A 112 18.13 10.61 -27.05
N ARG A 113 17.03 11.03 -27.69
CA ARG A 113 16.56 12.42 -27.63
C ARG A 113 16.27 12.91 -26.21
N TYR A 114 15.66 12.09 -25.35
CA TYR A 114 15.45 12.45 -23.95
C TYR A 114 16.75 12.47 -23.14
N LEU A 115 17.71 11.59 -23.44
CA LEU A 115 19.05 11.66 -22.83
C LEU A 115 19.78 12.94 -23.22
N ASP A 116 19.76 13.31 -24.49
CA ASP A 116 20.36 14.56 -24.98
C ASP A 116 19.71 15.77 -24.30
N ARG A 117 18.37 15.76 -24.17
CA ARG A 117 17.62 16.80 -23.45
C ARG A 117 18.03 16.91 -21.98
N ILE A 118 18.23 15.78 -21.29
CA ILE A 118 18.73 15.78 -19.90
C ILE A 118 20.14 16.38 -19.84
N GLN A 119 21.01 16.01 -20.79
CA GLN A 119 22.39 16.47 -20.82
C GLN A 119 22.51 17.97 -21.14
N GLU A 120 21.64 18.49 -22.03
CA GLU A 120 21.56 19.91 -22.36
C GLU A 120 21.07 20.76 -21.19
N LEU A 121 20.03 20.28 -20.49
CA LEU A 121 19.45 20.99 -19.36
C LEU A 121 20.32 20.89 -18.10
N TYR A 122 21.01 19.77 -17.91
CA TYR A 122 21.70 19.43 -16.65
C TYR A 122 23.09 18.80 -16.91
N PRO A 123 24.07 19.61 -17.34
CA PRO A 123 25.43 19.10 -17.55
C PRO A 123 26.05 18.66 -16.22
N THR A 124 26.67 17.49 -16.22
CA THR A 124 27.42 16.99 -15.05
C THR A 124 28.70 17.80 -14.81
N PRO A 125 29.12 18.02 -13.55
CA PRO A 125 28.58 17.41 -12.32
C PRO A 125 27.33 18.14 -11.79
N TRP A 126 26.38 17.38 -11.24
CA TRP A 126 25.21 17.94 -10.57
C TRP A 126 25.60 18.63 -9.26
N ASP A 127 24.97 19.76 -8.97
CA ASP A 127 25.15 20.43 -7.69
C ASP A 127 24.38 19.73 -6.57
N ALA A 128 24.70 20.11 -5.33
CA ALA A 128 24.10 19.52 -4.15
C ALA A 128 22.60 19.85 -4.02
N VAL A 129 22.15 20.98 -4.58
CA VAL A 129 20.75 21.44 -4.60
C VAL A 129 19.90 20.53 -5.48
N MET A 130 20.40 20.09 -6.63
CA MET A 130 19.68 19.15 -7.48
C MET A 130 19.55 17.77 -6.80
N ILE A 131 20.62 17.31 -6.15
CA ILE A 131 20.64 16.02 -5.46
C ILE A 131 19.58 15.94 -4.36
N GLN A 132 19.41 16.97 -3.53
CA GLN A 132 18.39 16.97 -2.46
C GLN A 132 16.96 16.79 -3.02
N TYR A 133 16.63 17.44 -4.14
CA TYR A 133 15.29 17.36 -4.73
C TYR A 133 15.07 15.99 -5.38
N ILE A 134 16.09 15.41 -6.02
CA ILE A 134 16.05 14.02 -6.51
C ILE A 134 15.80 13.05 -5.34
N GLN A 135 16.50 13.22 -4.21
CA GLN A 135 16.26 12.40 -3.03
C GLN A 135 14.83 12.59 -2.51
N ALA A 136 14.32 13.81 -2.44
CA ALA A 136 12.94 14.05 -2.03
C ALA A 136 11.92 13.34 -2.95
N GLN A 137 12.09 13.40 -4.28
CA GLN A 137 11.25 12.69 -5.25
C GLN A 137 11.28 11.16 -5.03
N LYS A 138 12.47 10.62 -4.79
CA LYS A 138 12.67 9.20 -4.45
C LYS A 138 11.97 8.84 -3.14
N GLY A 139 12.11 9.68 -2.10
CA GLY A 139 11.48 9.50 -0.80
C GLY A 139 9.96 9.43 -0.90
N TRP A 140 9.33 10.35 -1.62
CA TRP A 140 7.88 10.33 -1.85
C TRP A 140 7.43 9.07 -2.61
N SER A 141 8.16 8.70 -3.66
CA SER A 141 7.86 7.50 -4.45
C SER A 141 7.95 6.22 -3.61
N LEU A 142 8.95 6.12 -2.73
CA LEU A 142 9.14 5.00 -1.82
C LEU A 142 7.96 4.86 -0.84
N LEU A 143 7.47 5.96 -0.27
CA LEU A 143 6.34 5.98 0.67
C LEU A 143 5.02 5.53 0.05
N SER A 144 4.77 5.89 -1.21
CA SER A 144 3.52 5.54 -1.89
C SER A 144 3.40 4.05 -2.19
N ILE A 145 4.52 3.33 -2.28
CA ILE A 145 4.53 1.89 -2.57
C ILE A 145 4.15 1.08 -1.32
N ARG A 146 4.98 1.10 -0.26
CA ARG A 146 4.78 0.29 0.96
C ARG A 146 5.49 0.89 2.18
N ALA A 147 4.93 0.63 3.35
CA ALA A 147 5.51 1.03 4.64
C ALA A 147 6.93 0.50 4.88
N ARG A 148 7.29 -0.67 4.33
CA ARG A 148 8.65 -1.25 4.42
C ARG A 148 9.74 -0.35 3.84
N ASN A 149 9.38 0.52 2.89
CA ASN A 149 10.32 1.47 2.29
C ASN A 149 10.52 2.70 3.18
N GLY A 150 9.90 2.75 4.37
CA GLY A 150 9.95 3.89 5.29
C GLY A 150 11.38 4.30 5.66
N GLU A 151 12.27 3.34 5.90
CA GLU A 151 13.64 3.67 6.28
C GLU A 151 14.43 4.26 5.11
N ARG A 152 14.33 3.67 3.92
CA ARG A 152 14.93 4.21 2.69
C ARG A 152 14.38 5.60 2.38
N ALA A 153 13.08 5.81 2.57
CA ALA A 153 12.45 7.13 2.41
C ALA A 153 12.95 8.13 3.46
N ARG A 154 13.15 7.69 4.71
CA ARG A 154 13.70 8.50 5.80
C ARG A 154 15.08 9.03 5.42
N GLU A 155 15.97 8.15 4.96
CA GLU A 155 17.31 8.55 4.50
C GLU A 155 17.26 9.58 3.37
N CYS A 156 16.33 9.40 2.42
CA CYS A 156 16.10 10.36 1.34
C CYS A 156 15.71 11.75 1.87
N PHE A 157 14.78 11.83 2.83
CA PHE A 157 14.35 13.11 3.39
C PHE A 157 15.38 13.72 4.35
N GLU A 158 16.13 12.91 5.10
CA GLU A 158 17.24 13.40 5.93
C GLU A 158 18.33 14.04 5.07
N LEU A 159 18.69 13.42 3.94
CA LEU A 159 19.61 14.01 2.96
C LEU A 159 19.05 15.31 2.38
N ALA A 160 17.77 15.33 2.01
CA ALA A 160 17.14 16.53 1.46
C ALA A 160 17.12 17.71 2.47
N LEU A 161 16.96 17.42 3.76
CA LEU A 161 16.93 18.41 4.83
C LEU A 161 18.32 18.94 5.25
N MET A 162 19.42 18.34 4.79
CA MET A 162 20.77 18.82 5.14
C MET A 162 21.04 20.23 4.59
N LEU A 163 20.55 20.53 3.38
CA LEU A 163 20.74 21.83 2.72
C LEU A 163 19.55 22.78 2.94
N GLU A 164 18.34 22.24 3.06
CA GLU A 164 17.14 23.03 3.38
C GLU A 164 16.43 22.58 4.66
N PRO A 165 17.02 22.80 5.86
CA PRO A 165 16.43 22.36 7.12
C PRO A 165 15.04 22.92 7.42
N GLY A 166 14.69 24.06 6.81
CA GLY A 166 13.39 24.74 6.96
C GLY A 166 12.32 24.29 5.97
N ASN A 167 12.62 23.37 5.05
CA ASN A 167 11.66 22.95 4.03
C ASN A 167 10.55 22.09 4.64
N LYS A 168 9.36 22.70 4.78
CA LYS A 168 8.18 22.10 5.43
C LYS A 168 7.69 20.83 4.72
N HIS A 169 7.89 20.72 3.41
CA HIS A 169 7.48 19.54 2.65
C HIS A 169 8.41 18.36 2.92
N PHE A 170 9.72 18.58 2.94
CA PHE A 170 10.69 17.53 3.29
C PHE A 170 10.52 17.08 4.74
N GLN A 171 10.24 18.03 5.65
CA GLN A 171 9.91 17.74 7.04
C GLN A 171 8.64 16.88 7.19
N ALA A 172 7.59 17.17 6.43
CA ALA A 172 6.40 16.33 6.39
C ALA A 172 6.74 14.93 5.87
N GLY A 173 7.49 14.84 4.77
CA GLY A 173 7.97 13.57 4.22
C GLY A 173 8.75 12.74 5.23
N LEU A 174 9.64 13.37 6.00
CA LEU A 174 10.39 12.72 7.08
C LEU A 174 9.46 12.15 8.17
N GLY A 175 8.45 12.91 8.59
CA GLY A 175 7.47 12.44 9.58
C GLY A 175 6.70 11.21 9.09
N LEU A 176 6.28 11.22 7.83
CA LEU A 176 5.62 10.08 7.18
C LEU A 176 6.55 8.86 7.06
N ALA A 177 7.83 9.08 6.73
CA ALA A 177 8.82 8.02 6.62
C ALA A 177 9.16 7.37 7.97
N LEU A 178 9.26 8.15 9.03
CA LEU A 178 9.43 7.64 10.40
C LEU A 178 8.20 6.84 10.84
N TYR A 179 7.00 7.33 10.56
CA TYR A 179 5.77 6.58 10.84
C TYR A 179 5.69 5.27 10.05
N ALA A 180 6.01 5.29 8.76
CA ALA A 180 6.06 4.09 7.92
C ALA A 180 7.07 3.05 8.45
N SER A 181 8.24 3.53 8.90
CA SER A 181 9.27 2.68 9.53
C SER A 181 8.76 2.05 10.82
N TRP A 182 8.07 2.82 11.67
CA TRP A 182 7.44 2.29 12.88
C TRP A 182 6.37 1.25 12.57
N ILE A 183 5.49 1.48 11.60
CA ILE A 183 4.45 0.51 11.20
C ILE A 183 5.06 -0.82 10.75
N TYR A 184 6.23 -0.77 10.12
CA TYR A 184 6.91 -1.97 9.62
C TYR A 184 7.69 -2.70 10.72
N PHE A 185 8.57 -2.00 11.45
CA PHE A 185 9.49 -2.59 12.42
C PHE A 185 8.95 -2.65 13.85
N TRP A 186 7.97 -1.81 14.19
CA TRP A 186 7.42 -1.64 15.55
C TRP A 186 8.44 -1.15 16.60
N TYR A 187 9.57 -0.59 16.17
CA TYR A 187 10.58 -0.08 17.09
C TYR A 187 10.13 1.23 17.77
N PRO A 188 10.18 1.32 19.12
CA PRO A 188 9.74 2.51 19.85
C PRO A 188 10.47 3.81 19.48
N ASP A 189 11.74 3.73 19.06
CA ASP A 189 12.50 4.92 18.72
C ASP A 189 12.02 5.59 17.43
N PHE A 190 11.53 4.80 16.46
CA PHE A 190 10.84 5.37 15.29
C PHE A 190 9.55 6.06 15.69
N ALA A 191 8.77 5.48 16.61
CA ALA A 191 7.54 6.11 17.10
C ALA A 191 7.81 7.47 17.76
N LYS A 192 8.79 7.55 18.67
CA LYS A 192 9.16 8.81 19.34
C LYS A 192 9.57 9.89 18.34
N LYS A 193 10.45 9.55 17.38
CA LYS A 193 10.89 10.49 16.33
C LYS A 193 9.73 10.90 15.43
N ALA A 194 8.86 9.95 15.06
CA ALA A 194 7.68 10.22 14.24
C ALA A 194 6.72 11.20 14.94
N ILE A 195 6.45 11.02 16.24
CA ILE A 195 5.61 11.93 17.03
C ILE A 195 6.17 13.36 16.95
N ILE A 196 7.44 13.56 17.27
CA ILE A 196 8.07 14.89 17.24
C ILE A 196 7.93 15.55 15.86
N GLN A 197 8.22 14.80 14.80
CA GLN A 197 8.20 15.33 13.44
C GLN A 197 6.79 15.58 12.91
N LEU A 198 5.82 14.73 13.27
CA LEU A 198 4.42 14.89 12.87
C LEU A 198 3.74 16.00 13.66
N GLU A 199 4.07 16.19 14.94
CA GLU A 199 3.61 17.35 15.73
C GLU A 199 4.02 18.66 15.07
N ARG A 200 5.29 18.75 14.67
CA ARG A 200 5.79 19.89 13.90
C ARG A 200 5.04 20.07 12.58
N THR A 201 4.80 18.98 11.87
CA THR A 201 4.06 19.01 10.59
C THR A 201 2.64 19.52 10.79
N VAL A 202 1.92 19.05 11.81
CA VAL A 202 0.54 19.48 12.11
C VAL A 202 0.50 20.95 12.52
N LEU A 203 1.50 21.43 13.27
CA LEU A 203 1.62 22.84 13.63
C LEU A 203 1.87 23.75 12.41
N GLU A 204 2.78 23.35 11.52
CA GLU A 204 3.19 24.17 10.38
C GLU A 204 2.24 24.04 9.17
N GLN A 205 1.51 22.92 9.08
CA GLN A 205 0.59 22.56 8.00
C GLN A 205 -0.72 22.02 8.60
N PRO A 206 -1.58 22.89 9.17
CA PRO A 206 -2.78 22.46 9.89
C PRO A 206 -3.79 21.72 9.01
N ASP A 207 -3.74 21.86 7.68
CA ASP A 207 -4.60 21.10 6.76
C ASP A 207 -4.00 19.77 6.29
N ASN A 208 -2.85 19.36 6.84
CA ASN A 208 -2.26 18.06 6.55
C ASN A 208 -2.95 16.94 7.35
N TYR A 209 -4.17 16.57 6.91
CA TYR A 209 -5.00 15.57 7.59
C TYR A 209 -4.39 14.16 7.59
N ARG A 210 -3.54 13.82 6.62
CA ARG A 210 -2.77 12.55 6.65
C ARG A 210 -1.80 12.53 7.83
N ALA A 211 -1.05 13.61 8.04
CA ALA A 211 -0.16 13.73 9.20
C ALA A 211 -0.94 13.67 10.52
N LYS A 212 -2.12 14.30 10.60
CA LYS A 212 -3.00 14.24 11.78
C LYS A 212 -3.43 12.80 12.10
N VAL A 213 -3.90 12.04 11.11
CA VAL A 213 -4.32 10.64 11.32
C VAL A 213 -3.15 9.77 11.77
N PHE A 214 -1.94 9.96 11.22
CA PHE A 214 -0.76 9.20 11.63
C PHE A 214 -0.29 9.57 13.04
N LEU A 215 -0.29 10.86 13.36
CA LEU A 215 0.02 11.34 14.70
C LEU A 215 -0.98 10.80 15.72
N ALA A 216 -2.27 10.90 15.43
CA ALA A 216 -3.33 10.38 16.31
C ALA A 216 -3.11 8.90 16.64
N ARG A 217 -2.75 8.08 15.64
CA ARG A 217 -2.48 6.66 15.85
C ARG A 217 -1.26 6.39 16.75
N LEU A 218 -0.23 7.23 16.68
CA LEU A 218 0.92 7.13 17.58
C LEU A 218 0.58 7.59 19.01
N LEU A 219 -0.34 8.54 19.14
CA LEU A 219 -0.80 9.09 20.42
C LEU A 219 -1.90 8.26 21.08
N GLU A 220 -2.48 7.27 20.41
CA GLU A 220 -3.65 6.52 20.88
C GLU A 220 -3.53 6.02 22.33
N SER A 221 -2.36 5.51 22.73
CA SER A 221 -2.12 5.03 24.09
C SER A 221 -1.34 6.01 24.99
N LEU A 222 -0.94 7.17 24.45
CA LEU A 222 -0.09 8.15 25.13
C LEU A 222 -0.87 9.39 25.57
N ASP A 223 -1.77 9.85 24.70
CA ASP A 223 -2.62 11.03 24.86
C ASP A 223 -3.91 10.80 24.04
N GLU A 224 -4.84 10.08 24.65
CA GLU A 224 -6.09 9.66 23.98
C GLU A 224 -6.96 10.86 23.59
N GLU A 225 -7.02 11.90 24.42
CA GLU A 225 -7.83 13.09 24.17
C GLU A 225 -7.33 13.82 22.91
N ARG A 226 -6.02 14.06 22.82
CA ARG A 226 -5.41 14.66 21.62
C ARG A 226 -5.56 13.77 20.40
N SER A 227 -5.38 12.46 20.57
CA SER A 227 -5.56 11.47 19.51
C SER A 227 -6.97 11.55 18.91
N ILE A 228 -8.02 11.53 19.76
CA ILE A 228 -9.41 11.63 19.33
C ILE A 228 -9.68 12.98 18.68
N GLY A 229 -9.17 14.09 19.25
CA GLY A 229 -9.35 15.43 18.69
C GLY A 229 -8.82 15.54 17.25
N LEU A 230 -7.63 14.98 16.98
CA LEU A 230 -7.04 14.95 15.63
C LEU A 230 -7.87 14.09 14.66
N ILE A 231 -8.44 12.98 15.13
CA ILE A 231 -9.27 12.08 14.33
C ILE A 231 -10.60 12.72 13.98
N GLU A 232 -11.29 13.33 14.94
CA GLU A 232 -12.58 13.99 14.68
C GLU A 232 -12.42 15.21 13.77
N GLU A 233 -11.37 16.02 13.97
CA GLU A 233 -11.09 17.11 13.04
C GLU A 233 -10.84 16.60 11.61
N SER A 234 -10.09 15.51 11.47
CA SER A 234 -9.84 14.89 10.16
C SER A 234 -11.11 14.28 9.56
N ALA A 235 -12.00 13.73 10.39
CA ALA A 235 -13.30 13.24 9.97
C ALA A 235 -14.19 14.39 9.46
N GLU A 236 -14.18 15.55 10.11
CA GLU A 236 -15.06 16.66 9.73
C GLU A 236 -14.57 17.40 8.48
N LYS A 237 -13.26 17.65 8.39
CA LYS A 237 -12.71 18.60 7.41
C LYS A 237 -12.08 17.97 6.18
N SER A 238 -11.70 16.69 6.24
CA SER A 238 -11.03 16.05 5.11
C SER A 238 -12.01 15.45 4.11
N SER A 239 -11.74 15.68 2.83
CA SER A 239 -12.38 15.00 1.70
C SER A 239 -11.52 13.87 1.11
N ASP A 240 -10.33 13.61 1.66
CA ASP A 240 -9.41 12.58 1.19
C ASP A 240 -9.91 11.18 1.60
N PRO A 241 -10.28 10.31 0.66
CA PRO A 241 -10.73 8.95 0.94
C PRO A 241 -9.74 8.14 1.79
N GLU A 242 -8.43 8.38 1.64
CA GLU A 242 -7.42 7.69 2.46
C GLU A 242 -7.40 8.15 3.90
N VAL A 243 -7.58 9.46 4.14
CA VAL A 243 -7.74 10.01 5.49
C VAL A 243 -9.00 9.44 6.11
N LEU A 244 -10.13 9.49 5.40
CA LEU A 244 -11.41 8.98 5.92
C LEU A 244 -11.38 7.48 6.20
N LYS A 245 -10.70 6.69 5.37
CA LYS A 245 -10.43 5.28 5.65
C LYS A 245 -9.61 5.12 6.94
N GLY A 246 -8.57 5.93 7.14
CA GLY A 246 -7.75 5.91 8.35
C GLY A 246 -8.55 6.25 9.62
N VAL A 247 -9.36 7.31 9.57
CA VAL A 247 -10.29 7.72 10.64
C VAL A 247 -11.28 6.58 10.95
N ALA A 248 -11.87 5.96 9.92
CA ALA A 248 -12.78 4.83 10.12
C ALA A 248 -12.10 3.64 10.80
N LEU A 249 -10.87 3.30 10.39
CA LEU A 249 -10.11 2.19 11.00
C LEU A 249 -9.71 2.47 12.46
N PHE A 250 -9.53 3.73 12.84
CA PHE A 250 -9.32 4.14 14.22
C PHE A 250 -10.56 3.92 15.08
N TRP A 251 -11.75 4.23 14.56
CA TRP A 251 -13.01 4.01 15.27
C TRP A 251 -13.44 2.55 15.32
N LEU A 252 -13.07 1.73 14.33
CA LEU A 252 -13.48 0.33 14.21
C LEU A 252 -13.34 -0.52 15.51
N PRO A 253 -12.22 -0.50 16.26
CA PRO A 253 -12.11 -1.23 17.52
C PRO A 253 -12.98 -0.67 18.65
N ARG A 254 -13.39 0.60 18.57
CA ARG A 254 -14.11 1.34 19.63
C ARG A 254 -15.61 1.37 19.41
N LEU A 255 -16.03 1.78 18.22
CA LEU A 255 -17.42 1.97 17.81
C LEU A 255 -17.57 1.69 16.31
N ALA A 256 -18.09 0.51 15.97
CA ALA A 256 -18.22 0.07 14.58
C ALA A 256 -19.21 0.93 13.79
N GLU A 257 -20.26 1.44 14.43
CA GLU A 257 -21.29 2.30 13.85
C GLU A 257 -20.68 3.60 13.30
N ARG A 258 -19.83 4.26 14.09
CA ARG A 258 -19.13 5.49 13.68
C ARG A 258 -18.20 5.22 12.50
N SER A 259 -17.50 4.08 12.52
CA SER A 259 -16.67 3.64 11.39
C SER A 259 -17.48 3.46 10.10
N ILE A 260 -18.66 2.83 10.19
CA ILE A 260 -19.57 2.62 9.05
C ILE A 260 -20.05 3.97 8.49
N GLU A 261 -20.50 4.90 9.35
CA GLU A 261 -20.97 6.23 8.96
C GLU A 261 -19.90 6.98 8.14
N ILE A 262 -18.66 7.00 8.64
CA ILE A 262 -17.53 7.68 7.98
C ILE A 262 -17.23 7.05 6.62
N LEU A 263 -17.23 5.71 6.54
CA LEU A 263 -16.97 5.00 5.28
C LEU A 263 -18.08 5.18 4.26
N GLN A 264 -19.34 5.19 4.68
CA GLN A 264 -20.48 5.45 3.79
C GLN A 264 -20.39 6.86 3.19
N ARG A 265 -20.05 7.86 4.02
CA ARG A 265 -19.81 9.21 3.52
C ARG A 265 -18.60 9.28 2.58
N ALA A 266 -17.50 8.61 2.91
CA ALA A 266 -16.33 8.55 2.03
C ALA A 266 -16.66 7.94 0.66
N LEU A 267 -17.50 6.90 0.64
CA LEU A 267 -17.97 6.25 -0.59
C LEU A 267 -18.92 7.13 -1.41
N GLN A 268 -19.63 8.09 -0.79
CA GLN A 268 -20.40 9.08 -1.54
C GLN A 268 -19.48 10.08 -2.26
N LEU A 269 -18.31 10.38 -1.70
CA LEU A 269 -17.31 11.28 -2.29
C LEU A 269 -16.49 10.59 -3.39
N ASP A 270 -16.14 9.31 -3.18
CA ASP A 270 -15.40 8.50 -4.14
C ASP A 270 -15.94 7.06 -4.22
N PRO A 271 -16.97 6.83 -5.06
CA PRO A 271 -17.56 5.51 -5.25
C PRO A 271 -16.62 4.48 -5.90
N CYS A 272 -15.54 4.94 -6.55
CA CYS A 272 -14.62 4.07 -7.27
C CYS A 272 -13.46 3.58 -6.39
N TYR A 273 -13.37 4.05 -5.13
CA TYR A 273 -12.23 3.73 -4.28
C TYR A 273 -12.41 2.41 -3.51
N HIS A 274 -12.00 1.29 -4.15
CA HIS A 274 -12.19 -0.08 -3.64
C HIS A 274 -11.79 -0.32 -2.18
N PRO A 275 -10.68 0.26 -1.66
CA PRO A 275 -10.27 0.02 -0.29
C PRO A 275 -11.31 0.43 0.76
N LEU A 276 -12.20 1.37 0.45
CA LEU A 276 -13.31 1.74 1.35
C LEU A 276 -14.32 0.61 1.51
N TYR A 277 -14.68 -0.10 0.43
CA TYR A 277 -15.59 -1.25 0.52
C TYR A 277 -14.99 -2.39 1.36
N GLN A 278 -13.67 -2.61 1.25
CA GLN A 278 -12.98 -3.60 2.09
C GLN A 278 -13.00 -3.20 3.57
N ALA A 279 -12.78 -1.92 3.88
CA ALA A 279 -12.91 -1.41 5.24
C ALA A 279 -14.36 -1.56 5.74
N LEU A 280 -15.35 -1.25 4.90
CA LEU A 280 -16.77 -1.33 5.24
C LEU A 280 -17.20 -2.76 5.57
N ALA A 281 -16.75 -3.73 4.76
CA ALA A 281 -16.99 -5.15 5.03
C ALA A 281 -16.36 -5.63 6.34
N LYS A 282 -15.18 -5.09 6.71
CA LYS A 282 -14.59 -5.36 8.05
C LYS A 282 -15.45 -4.79 9.16
N CYS A 283 -16.05 -3.61 8.96
CA CYS A 283 -16.91 -2.98 9.94
C CYS A 283 -18.17 -3.80 10.21
N TYR A 284 -18.88 -4.23 9.16
CA TYR A 284 -20.07 -5.08 9.33
C TYR A 284 -19.76 -6.41 10.01
N LYS A 285 -18.64 -7.05 9.65
CA LYS A 285 -18.18 -8.25 10.36
C LYS A 285 -17.94 -7.97 11.84
N LYS A 286 -17.25 -6.86 12.17
CA LYS A 286 -16.94 -6.49 13.56
C LYS A 286 -18.21 -6.17 14.34
N GLN A 287 -19.14 -5.41 13.76
CA GLN A 287 -20.44 -5.10 14.34
C GLN A 287 -21.22 -6.37 14.65
N TRP A 288 -21.31 -7.31 13.69
CA TRP A 288 -21.96 -8.59 13.91
C TRP A 288 -21.31 -9.43 15.03
N LEU A 289 -19.97 -9.49 15.07
CA LEU A 289 -19.25 -10.24 16.10
C LEU A 289 -19.45 -9.66 17.50
N ASN A 290 -19.52 -8.33 17.60
CA ASN A 290 -19.68 -7.60 18.86
C ASN A 290 -21.16 -7.45 19.29
N ALA A 291 -22.13 -7.71 18.41
CA ALA A 291 -23.55 -7.54 18.70
C ALA A 291 -24.04 -8.49 19.82
N GLU A 292 -24.93 -7.97 20.65
CA GLU A 292 -25.67 -8.76 21.64
C GLU A 292 -26.47 -9.88 20.97
N LYS A 293 -26.72 -10.98 21.69
CA LYS A 293 -27.37 -12.18 21.15
C LYS A 293 -28.70 -11.86 20.45
N GLU A 294 -29.49 -10.95 21.01
CA GLU A 294 -30.81 -10.56 20.49
C GLU A 294 -30.72 -9.76 19.18
N ASN A 295 -29.64 -8.98 19.02
CA ASN A 295 -29.41 -8.14 17.83
C ASN A 295 -28.51 -8.79 16.79
N LYS A 296 -27.89 -9.93 17.11
CA LYS A 296 -26.87 -10.57 16.27
C LYS A 296 -27.39 -10.94 14.89
N GLU A 297 -28.60 -11.49 14.81
CA GLU A 297 -29.22 -11.86 13.53
C GLU A 297 -29.55 -10.63 12.68
N LYS A 298 -30.07 -9.57 13.31
CA LYS A 298 -30.36 -8.30 12.64
C LYS A 298 -29.10 -7.65 12.06
N MET A 299 -28.01 -7.62 12.83
CA MET A 299 -26.72 -7.07 12.37
C MET A 299 -26.10 -7.90 11.26
N LEU A 300 -26.25 -9.23 11.34
CA LEU A 300 -25.80 -10.15 10.30
C LEU A 300 -26.55 -9.89 8.98
N GLU A 301 -27.88 -9.81 9.03
CA GLU A 301 -28.72 -9.57 7.86
C GLU A 301 -28.44 -8.21 7.23
N ALA A 302 -28.29 -7.16 8.05
CA ALA A 302 -27.93 -5.84 7.57
C ALA A 302 -26.56 -5.83 6.86
N GLY A 303 -25.56 -6.51 7.44
CA GLY A 303 -24.24 -6.64 6.83
C GLY A 303 -24.27 -7.39 5.50
N ILE A 304 -24.98 -8.53 5.44
CA ILE A 304 -25.15 -9.30 4.19
C ILE A 304 -25.79 -8.42 3.11
N LYS A 305 -26.93 -7.80 3.42
CA LYS A 305 -27.68 -6.97 2.47
C LYS A 305 -26.80 -5.85 1.89
N VAL A 306 -26.08 -5.12 2.74
CA VAL A 306 -25.24 -4.01 2.27
C VAL A 306 -24.10 -4.51 1.39
N LEU A 307 -23.44 -5.60 1.76
CA LEU A 307 -22.35 -6.15 0.95
C LEU A 307 -22.82 -6.76 -0.37
N GLU A 308 -24.01 -7.37 -0.41
CA GLU A 308 -24.66 -7.81 -1.65
C GLU A 308 -24.95 -6.61 -2.57
N GLU A 309 -25.55 -5.54 -2.04
CA GLU A 309 -25.83 -4.32 -2.81
C GLU A 309 -24.56 -3.70 -3.39
N VAL A 310 -23.46 -3.68 -2.62
CA VAL A 310 -22.16 -3.20 -3.08
C VAL A 310 -21.66 -4.02 -4.27
N LEU A 311 -21.73 -5.34 -4.18
CA LEU A 311 -21.30 -6.23 -5.27
C LEU A 311 -22.17 -6.10 -6.53
N GLN A 312 -23.44 -5.73 -6.38
CA GLN A 312 -24.36 -5.49 -7.50
C GLN A 312 -24.12 -4.14 -8.17
N LYS A 313 -23.87 -3.07 -7.40
CA LYS A 313 -23.67 -1.71 -7.91
C LYS A 313 -22.32 -1.51 -8.59
N CYS A 314 -21.34 -2.35 -8.25
CA CYS A 314 -19.95 -2.19 -8.67
C CYS A 314 -19.40 -3.48 -9.32
N PRO A 315 -20.00 -3.97 -10.42
CA PRO A 315 -19.63 -5.26 -11.02
C PRO A 315 -18.21 -5.25 -11.62
N ASP A 316 -17.74 -4.08 -12.05
CA ASP A 316 -16.43 -3.90 -12.71
C ASP A 316 -15.26 -3.76 -11.71
N LEU A 317 -15.57 -3.58 -10.42
CA LEU A 317 -14.58 -3.41 -9.36
C LEU A 317 -14.11 -4.78 -8.85
N ASP A 318 -12.79 -4.95 -8.69
CA ASP A 318 -12.22 -6.16 -8.11
C ASP A 318 -12.41 -6.22 -6.59
N LEU A 319 -13.59 -6.70 -6.18
CA LEU A 319 -14.08 -6.78 -4.80
C LEU A 319 -13.94 -8.18 -4.19
N VAL A 320 -12.92 -8.96 -4.58
CA VAL A 320 -12.72 -10.33 -4.05
C VAL A 320 -12.62 -10.37 -2.53
N LEU A 321 -11.93 -9.41 -1.90
CA LEU A 321 -11.87 -9.34 -0.43
C LEU A 321 -13.25 -9.11 0.21
N VAL A 322 -14.12 -8.31 -0.41
CA VAL A 322 -15.50 -8.12 0.05
C VAL A 322 -16.28 -9.42 -0.09
N LYS A 323 -16.12 -10.16 -1.20
CA LYS A 323 -16.75 -11.48 -1.41
C LYS A 323 -16.31 -12.49 -0.34
N LEU A 324 -15.03 -12.51 0.02
CA LEU A 324 -14.50 -13.39 1.07
C LEU A 324 -15.09 -13.07 2.45
N GLN A 325 -15.30 -11.79 2.77
CA GLN A 325 -15.91 -11.37 4.02
C GLN A 325 -17.43 -11.64 4.04
N LEU A 326 -18.10 -11.41 2.92
CA LEU A 326 -19.51 -11.79 2.74
C LEU A 326 -19.70 -13.30 2.92
N ALA A 327 -18.77 -14.12 2.42
CA ALA A 327 -18.78 -15.56 2.64
C ALA A 327 -18.77 -15.93 4.13
N GLU A 328 -17.93 -15.28 4.95
CA GLU A 328 -17.92 -15.52 6.39
C GLU A 328 -19.25 -15.18 7.07
N LEU A 329 -19.95 -14.13 6.58
CA LEU A 329 -21.28 -13.75 7.07
C LEU A 329 -22.33 -14.80 6.69
N TYR A 330 -22.40 -15.24 5.43
CA TYR A 330 -23.30 -16.34 5.06
C TYR A 330 -23.01 -17.61 5.85
N GLY A 331 -21.73 -17.92 6.03
CA GLY A 331 -21.25 -19.04 6.81
C GLY A 331 -21.60 -19.01 8.29
N ALA A 332 -22.12 -17.90 8.81
CA ALA A 332 -22.69 -17.84 10.14
C ALA A 332 -24.06 -18.55 10.23
N ARG A 333 -24.85 -18.49 9.15
CA ARG A 333 -26.14 -19.20 9.02
C ARG A 333 -25.93 -20.61 8.49
N ASP A 334 -25.17 -20.73 7.41
CA ASP A 334 -24.92 -21.99 6.74
C ASP A 334 -23.48 -22.07 6.22
N PRO A 335 -22.61 -22.89 6.85
CA PRO A 335 -21.25 -23.14 6.38
C PRO A 335 -21.16 -23.60 4.92
N SER A 336 -22.23 -24.18 4.35
CA SER A 336 -22.25 -24.60 2.94
C SER A 336 -22.21 -23.43 1.97
N GLN A 337 -22.85 -22.30 2.32
CA GLN A 337 -22.87 -21.08 1.50
C GLN A 337 -21.49 -20.40 1.46
N GLU A 338 -20.80 -20.35 2.59
CA GLU A 338 -19.42 -19.87 2.65
C GLU A 338 -18.48 -20.72 1.79
N GLU A 339 -18.59 -22.04 1.92
CA GLU A 339 -17.77 -22.98 1.14
C GLU A 339 -18.04 -22.86 -0.36
N GLN A 340 -19.29 -22.62 -0.75
CA GLN A 340 -19.67 -22.41 -2.14
C GLN A 340 -18.97 -21.20 -2.75
N ILE A 341 -18.90 -20.08 -2.04
CA ILE A 341 -18.20 -18.88 -2.51
C ILE A 341 -16.69 -19.15 -2.66
N TYR A 342 -16.08 -19.88 -1.73
CA TYR A 342 -14.67 -20.25 -1.85
C TYR A 342 -14.41 -21.17 -3.05
N LYS A 343 -15.29 -22.14 -3.30
CA LYS A 343 -15.23 -23.00 -4.49
C LYS A 343 -15.38 -22.20 -5.78
N GLU A 344 -16.30 -21.25 -5.83
CA GLU A 344 -16.49 -20.37 -6.98
C GLU A 344 -15.26 -19.51 -7.25
N LEU A 345 -14.66 -18.93 -6.21
CA LEU A 345 -13.42 -18.16 -6.33
C LEU A 345 -12.26 -19.03 -6.80
N GLN A 346 -12.15 -20.27 -6.29
CA GLN A 346 -11.11 -21.22 -6.70
C GLN A 346 -11.26 -21.67 -8.16
N LYS A 347 -12.49 -21.84 -8.66
CA LYS A 347 -12.72 -22.20 -10.08
C LYS A 347 -12.21 -21.14 -11.05
N ARG A 348 -12.14 -19.88 -10.62
CA ARG A 348 -11.59 -18.76 -11.38
C ARG A 348 -10.26 -18.27 -10.82
N GLU A 349 -9.50 -19.15 -10.15
CA GLU A 349 -8.23 -18.77 -9.53
C GLU A 349 -7.28 -18.10 -10.54
N ASP A 350 -7.27 -18.55 -11.79
CA ASP A 350 -6.44 -17.98 -12.86
C ASP A 350 -6.72 -16.50 -13.13
N THR A 351 -7.93 -16.02 -12.86
CA THR A 351 -8.30 -14.61 -13.02
C THR A 351 -8.00 -13.78 -11.76
N LEU A 352 -7.71 -14.42 -10.63
CA LEU A 352 -7.40 -13.72 -9.39
C LEU A 352 -5.95 -13.27 -9.38
N SER A 353 -5.71 -12.05 -8.88
CA SER A 353 -4.38 -11.60 -8.54
C SER A 353 -3.75 -12.51 -7.47
N LEU A 354 -2.42 -12.61 -7.44
CA LEU A 354 -1.68 -13.37 -6.43
C LEU A 354 -2.06 -12.94 -5.01
N ARG A 355 -2.31 -11.64 -4.78
CA ARG A 355 -2.83 -11.14 -3.50
C ARG A 355 -4.17 -11.78 -3.13
N TYR A 356 -5.09 -11.85 -4.08
CA TYR A 356 -6.41 -12.42 -3.83
C TYR A 356 -6.39 -13.95 -3.71
N ARG A 357 -5.47 -14.63 -4.42
CA ARG A 357 -5.22 -16.07 -4.21
C ARG A 357 -4.70 -16.34 -2.80
N GLN A 358 -3.75 -15.54 -2.31
CA GLN A 358 -3.28 -15.62 -0.92
C GLN A 358 -4.42 -15.41 0.08
N ALA A 359 -5.25 -14.38 -0.14
CA ALA A 359 -6.40 -14.11 0.72
C ALA A 359 -7.41 -15.28 0.70
N LEU A 360 -7.75 -15.82 -0.48
CA LEU A 360 -8.63 -16.99 -0.60
C LEU A 360 -8.07 -18.18 0.19
N CYS A 361 -6.78 -18.48 0.03
CA CYS A 361 -6.12 -19.56 0.76
C CYS A 361 -6.21 -19.38 2.28
N LEU A 362 -5.98 -18.18 2.78
CA LEU A 362 -6.08 -17.86 4.20
C LEU A 362 -7.52 -18.04 4.73
N TYR A 363 -8.51 -17.44 4.05
CA TYR A 363 -9.90 -17.48 4.48
C TYR A 363 -10.43 -18.91 4.45
N TRP A 364 -10.16 -19.63 3.36
CA TRP A 364 -10.59 -21.02 3.23
C TRP A 364 -9.86 -21.94 4.23
N GLY A 365 -8.57 -21.73 4.48
CA GLY A 365 -7.83 -22.45 5.51
C GLY A 365 -8.42 -22.26 6.90
N LYS A 366 -8.79 -21.02 7.27
CA LYS A 366 -9.48 -20.72 8.54
C LYS A 366 -10.84 -21.42 8.62
N PHE A 367 -11.63 -21.37 7.56
CA PHE A 367 -12.91 -22.07 7.49
C PHE A 367 -12.76 -23.58 7.69
N LEU A 368 -11.83 -24.21 6.97
CA LEU A 368 -11.56 -25.64 7.08
C LEU A 368 -11.13 -26.00 8.50
N LEU A 369 -10.28 -25.17 9.11
CA LEU A 369 -9.80 -25.41 10.47
C LEU A 369 -10.90 -25.27 11.53
N TYR A 370 -11.63 -24.14 11.52
CA TYR A 370 -12.49 -23.76 12.63
C TYR A 370 -13.96 -24.18 12.46
N LYS A 371 -14.46 -24.28 11.23
CA LYS A 371 -15.87 -24.65 10.97
C LYS A 371 -16.05 -26.11 10.53
N LYS A 372 -15.07 -26.67 9.82
CA LYS A 372 -15.13 -28.07 9.32
C LYS A 372 -14.26 -29.05 10.12
N ASN A 373 -13.42 -28.57 11.04
CA ASN A 373 -12.43 -29.39 11.75
C ASN A 373 -11.53 -30.22 10.81
N ALA A 374 -11.33 -29.76 9.57
CA ALA A 374 -10.58 -30.44 8.51
C ALA A 374 -9.11 -30.00 8.53
N ARG A 375 -8.39 -30.38 9.59
CA ARG A 375 -7.02 -29.92 9.89
C ARG A 375 -6.04 -30.09 8.72
N VAL A 376 -5.98 -31.27 8.10
CA VAL A 376 -5.03 -31.55 7.00
C VAL A 376 -5.30 -30.64 5.79
N ALA A 377 -6.57 -30.46 5.43
CA ALA A 377 -6.96 -29.58 4.34
C ALA A 377 -6.68 -28.10 4.66
N ALA A 378 -6.87 -27.68 5.91
CA ALA A 378 -6.51 -26.34 6.35
C ALA A 378 -5.01 -26.08 6.24
N ILE A 379 -4.17 -27.02 6.67
CA ILE A 379 -2.70 -26.94 6.52
C ILE A 379 -2.33 -26.79 5.05
N ALA A 380 -2.92 -27.60 4.15
CA ALA A 380 -2.67 -27.49 2.72
C ALA A 380 -2.98 -26.08 2.19
N LYS A 381 -4.15 -25.52 2.53
CA LYS A 381 -4.50 -24.15 2.12
C LYS A 381 -3.56 -23.08 2.69
N PHE A 382 -3.15 -23.18 3.95
CA PHE A 382 -2.17 -22.24 4.50
C PHE A 382 -0.80 -22.36 3.81
N LYS A 383 -0.37 -23.58 3.44
CA LYS A 383 0.87 -23.78 2.66
C LYS A 383 0.75 -23.15 1.28
N ASP A 384 -0.35 -23.34 0.57
CA ASP A 384 -0.58 -22.75 -0.76
C ASP A 384 -0.56 -21.21 -0.71
N GLY A 385 -1.20 -20.62 0.30
CA GLY A 385 -1.14 -19.18 0.55
C GLY A 385 0.28 -18.69 0.88
N TYR A 386 1.06 -19.46 1.65
CA TYR A 386 2.42 -19.08 2.03
C TYR A 386 3.42 -19.18 0.87
N ARG A 387 3.23 -20.14 -0.04
CA ARG A 387 4.08 -20.35 -1.23
C ARG A 387 4.10 -19.16 -2.18
N ILE A 388 3.01 -18.41 -2.26
CA ILE A 388 2.96 -17.23 -3.12
C ILE A 388 3.95 -16.19 -2.56
N PRO A 389 4.99 -15.78 -3.32
CA PRO A 389 6.09 -14.96 -2.80
C PRO A 389 5.74 -13.46 -2.69
N LEU A 390 4.45 -13.14 -2.54
CA LEU A 390 3.96 -11.78 -2.34
C LEU A 390 3.93 -11.46 -0.84
N LEU A 391 4.66 -10.43 -0.42
CA LEU A 391 4.71 -10.01 0.97
C LEU A 391 3.44 -9.24 1.36
N THR A 392 2.45 -9.96 1.88
CA THR A 392 1.15 -9.44 2.33
C THR A 392 0.88 -9.78 3.80
N GLY A 393 -0.08 -9.09 4.41
CA GLY A 393 -0.55 -9.45 5.74
C GLY A 393 -1.16 -10.85 5.75
N GLU A 394 -1.82 -11.24 4.67
CA GLU A 394 -2.42 -12.56 4.49
C GLU A 394 -1.36 -13.67 4.44
N ARG A 395 -0.22 -13.45 3.76
CA ARG A 395 0.93 -14.38 3.78
C ARG A 395 1.49 -14.53 5.19
N LYS A 396 1.70 -13.42 5.91
CA LYS A 396 2.18 -13.44 7.30
C LYS A 396 1.22 -14.20 8.20
N GLU A 397 -0.08 -14.03 8.02
CA GLU A 397 -1.07 -14.75 8.81
C GLU A 397 -1.11 -16.25 8.47
N CYS A 398 -0.96 -16.64 7.19
CA CYS A 398 -0.80 -18.05 6.81
C CYS A 398 0.40 -18.69 7.54
N MET A 399 1.54 -18.00 7.55
CA MET A 399 2.73 -18.45 8.30
C MET A 399 2.44 -18.62 9.79
N GLN A 400 1.79 -17.64 10.41
CA GLN A 400 1.43 -17.70 11.83
C GLN A 400 0.50 -18.87 12.13
N LYS A 401 -0.48 -19.15 11.25
CA LYS A 401 -1.36 -20.32 11.38
C LYS A 401 -0.59 -21.63 11.22
N LEU A 402 0.37 -21.72 10.29
CA LEU A 402 1.25 -22.88 10.16
C LEU A 402 2.12 -23.07 11.42
N LYS A 403 2.75 -22.02 11.94
CA LYS A 403 3.52 -22.06 13.19
C LYS A 403 2.62 -22.52 14.37
N GLN A 404 1.40 -21.97 14.49
CA GLN A 404 0.43 -22.41 15.50
C GLN A 404 0.05 -23.89 15.36
N LEU A 405 -0.18 -24.38 14.14
CA LEU A 405 -0.53 -25.78 13.89
C LEU A 405 0.66 -26.73 14.04
N SER A 406 1.90 -26.24 13.98
CA SER A 406 3.10 -27.04 14.25
C SER A 406 3.33 -27.34 15.74
N TRP A 407 2.74 -26.54 16.64
CA TRP A 407 2.81 -26.71 18.10
C TRP A 407 1.54 -27.40 18.63
N PRO A 408 1.59 -28.45 19.49
CA PRO A 408 2.73 -29.10 20.14
C PRO A 408 2.95 -30.52 19.57
N CYS A 409 3.88 -30.69 18.63
CA CYS A 409 4.18 -32.01 18.07
C CYS A 409 5.66 -32.17 17.75
N GLN A 410 6.37 -32.97 18.55
CA GLN A 410 7.54 -33.74 18.11
C GLN A 410 7.11 -34.88 17.15
N ASN A 411 6.09 -34.65 16.32
CA ASN A 411 5.55 -35.62 15.37
C ASN A 411 5.93 -35.22 13.94
N SER A 412 5.91 -36.18 13.02
CA SER A 412 6.32 -36.01 11.62
C SER A 412 5.63 -34.84 10.90
N GLU A 413 4.35 -34.55 11.19
CA GLU A 413 3.58 -33.45 10.60
C GLU A 413 4.13 -32.07 11.01
N GLY A 414 4.44 -31.85 12.29
CA GLY A 414 5.01 -30.60 12.79
C GLY A 414 6.36 -30.30 12.15
N ASN A 415 7.23 -31.33 12.09
CA ASN A 415 8.53 -31.25 11.41
C ASN A 415 8.40 -30.99 9.90
N ALA A 416 7.34 -31.49 9.26
CA ALA A 416 7.08 -31.23 7.84
C ALA A 416 6.54 -29.81 7.59
N ILE A 417 5.83 -29.21 8.55
CA ILE A 417 5.42 -27.79 8.48
C ILE A 417 6.65 -26.89 8.62
N TYR A 418 7.52 -27.17 9.60
CA TYR A 418 8.73 -26.38 9.83
C TYR A 418 9.68 -26.40 8.62
N ARG A 419 9.98 -27.59 8.07
CA ARG A 419 10.78 -27.73 6.84
C ARG A 419 10.18 -26.95 5.67
N PHE A 420 8.87 -27.04 5.49
CA PHE A 420 8.17 -26.28 4.45
C PHE A 420 8.35 -24.76 4.61
N ILE A 421 8.25 -24.22 5.84
CA ILE A 421 8.44 -22.79 6.09
C ILE A 421 9.86 -22.38 5.69
N GLN A 422 10.88 -23.13 6.13
CA GLN A 422 12.28 -22.86 5.76
C GLN A 422 12.52 -22.91 4.26
N GLU A 423 11.99 -23.93 3.57
CA GLU A 423 12.09 -24.05 2.11
C GLU A 423 11.41 -22.87 1.39
N ALA A 424 10.21 -22.49 1.84
CA ALA A 424 9.47 -21.37 1.26
C ALA A 424 10.12 -20.01 1.53
N ASP A 425 10.93 -19.89 2.58
CA ASP A 425 11.70 -18.67 2.87
C ASP A 425 13.02 -18.63 2.11
N HIS A 426 13.66 -19.78 1.89
CA HIS A 426 14.82 -19.90 0.99
C HIS A 426 14.47 -19.66 -0.48
N GLN A 427 13.28 -20.11 -0.90
CA GLN A 427 12.75 -19.89 -2.26
C GLN A 427 11.98 -18.57 -2.37
N GLY A 428 11.69 -17.92 -1.24
CA GLY A 428 10.99 -16.65 -1.14
C GLY A 428 11.93 -15.45 -1.24
N PRO A 429 11.41 -14.23 -1.06
CA PRO A 429 12.24 -13.02 -1.02
C PRO A 429 13.29 -13.15 0.10
N ALA A 430 14.56 -12.88 -0.21
CA ALA A 430 15.74 -13.07 0.68
C ALA A 430 15.60 -12.41 2.08
N GLU A 431 14.66 -11.50 2.24
CA GLU A 431 14.43 -10.70 3.45
C GLU A 431 13.54 -11.37 4.50
N VAL A 432 12.85 -12.48 4.19
CA VAL A 432 12.10 -13.24 5.23
C VAL A 432 13.07 -13.92 6.20
N ALA A 433 14.27 -14.28 5.73
CA ALA A 433 15.31 -14.91 6.54
C ALA A 433 15.89 -14.00 7.64
N ARG A 434 15.63 -12.68 7.62
CA ARG A 434 16.16 -11.72 8.60
C ARG A 434 15.23 -11.43 9.78
N ILE A 435 13.98 -11.90 9.75
CA ILE A 435 13.04 -11.69 10.87
C ILE A 435 13.18 -12.78 11.95
N ASP A 436 13.75 -13.94 11.60
CA ASP A 436 13.96 -15.08 12.52
C ASP A 436 15.39 -15.12 13.11
N VAL A 437 16.13 -14.00 13.10
CA VAL A 437 17.40 -13.85 13.84
C VAL A 437 17.21 -12.76 14.90
N ASP A 438 16.36 -13.05 15.90
CA ASP A 438 16.50 -12.66 17.31
C ASP A 438 15.40 -13.33 18.18
#